data_AF-A0A2H9NB86-F1
#
_entry.id   AF-A0A2H9NB86-F1
#
_cell.length_a   1.000
_cell.length_b   1.000
_cell.length_c   1.000
_cell.angle_alpha   90.00
_cell.angle_beta   90.00
_cell.angle_gamma   90.00
#
_symmetry.space_group_name_H-M   'P 1'
#
loop_
_entity.id
_entity.type
_entity.pdbx_description
1 polymer ?
#
loop_
_entity_poly.entity_id
_entity_poly.type
_entity_poly.pdbx_seq_one_letter_code
_entity_poly.pdbx_strand_id
1 'polypeptide(L)' 'NPIGLCVVELLKIEECLLTVKDLDALEGSPIIDIKPYIPKADSIPNARVPEWTLQGPKT' A
#
# COMPACT_ATOMS: atom_id res chain seq x y z
N ASN A 1 -17.82 -0.38 -4.82
CA ASN A 1 -16.68 -0.85 -5.63
C ASN A 1 -15.60 -1.34 -4.70
N PRO A 2 -15.35 -2.65 -4.60
CA PRO A 2 -14.31 -3.21 -3.74
C PRO A 2 -12.94 -2.97 -4.36
N ILE A 3 -12.39 -1.77 -4.16
CA ILE A 3 -11.07 -1.37 -4.66
C ILE A 3 -10.15 -1.28 -3.45
N GLY A 4 -9.15 -2.16 -3.40
CA GLY A 4 -8.07 -2.10 -2.42
C GLY A 4 -7.09 -0.99 -2.77
N LEU A 5 -6.50 -0.38 -1.75
CA LEU A 5 -5.43 0.61 -1.89
C LEU A 5 -4.30 0.21 -0.95
N CYS A 6 -3.12 0.00 -1.51
CA CYS A 6 -1.93 -0.37 -0.76
C CYS A 6 -0.76 0.52 -1.18
N VAL A 7 0.06 0.95 -0.21
CA VAL A 7 1.36 1.56 -0.47
C VAL A 7 2.41 0.50 -0.21
N VAL A 8 3.23 0.22 -1.22
CA VAL A 8 4.23 -0.86 -1.19
C VAL A 8 5.64 -0.31 -1.37
N GLU A 9 6.62 -1.04 -0.86
CA GLU A 9 8.03 -0.76 -1.18
C GLU A 9 8.38 -1.42 -2.51
N LEU A 10 8.86 -0.63 -3.48
CA LEU A 10 9.36 -1.15 -4.76
C LEU A 10 10.80 -1.64 -4.61
N LEU A 11 11.01 -2.94 -4.75
CA LEU A 11 12.32 -3.57 -4.58
C LEU A 11 13.07 -3.72 -5.91
N LYS A 12 12.36 -4.02 -7.01
CA LYS A 12 12.96 -4.29 -8.32
C LYS A 12 11.97 -4.06 -9.46
N ILE A 13 12.50 -3.61 -10.60
CA ILE A 13 11.78 -3.51 -11.87
C ILE A 13 12.51 -4.38 -12.91
N GLU A 14 11.77 -5.28 -13.56
CA GLU A 14 12.25 -6.11 -14.67
C GLU A 14 11.21 -6.13 -15.77
N GLU A 15 11.41 -5.33 -16.82
CA GLU A 15 10.43 -5.13 -17.90
C GLU A 15 9.04 -4.75 -17.35
N CYS A 16 8.06 -5.66 -17.45
CA CYS A 16 6.69 -5.49 -16.97
C CYS A 16 6.44 -6.15 -15.60
N LEU A 17 7.49 -6.59 -14.89
CA LEU A 17 7.42 -7.20 -13.58
C LEU A 17 7.95 -6.25 -12.50
N LEU A 18 7.14 -6.05 -11.45
CA LEU A 18 7.53 -5.29 -10.26
C LEU A 18 7.62 -6.25 -9.08
N THR A 19 8.79 -6.33 -8.45
CA THR A 19 8.93 -7.01 -7.15
C THR A 19 8.70 -5.98 -6.05
N VAL A 20 7.72 -6.22 -5.19
CA VAL A 20 7.33 -5.30 -4.13
C VAL A 20 7.25 -6.00 -2.78
N LYS A 21 7.29 -5.21 -1.70
CA LYS A 21 7.08 -5.67 -0.33
C LYS A 21 5.80 -5.04 0.24
N ASP A 22 5.18 -5.76 1.16
CA ASP A 22 4.01 -5.32 1.96
C ASP A 22 2.70 -5.14 1.16
N LEU A 23 2.60 -5.76 -0.03
CA LEU A 23 1.32 -5.87 -0.76
C LEU A 23 0.33 -6.73 0.01
N ASP A 24 -0.87 -6.20 0.26
CA ASP A 24 -1.95 -6.83 1.03
C ASP A 24 -3.04 -7.45 0.13
N ALA A 25 -2.65 -7.99 -1.02
CA ALA A 25 -3.54 -8.65 -1.97
C ALA A 25 -3.31 -10.17 -1.99
N LEU A 26 -4.38 -10.94 -2.20
CA LEU A 26 -4.27 -12.38 -2.42
C LEU A 26 -3.66 -12.68 -3.78
N GLU A 27 -3.00 -13.83 -3.91
CA GLU A 27 -2.49 -14.33 -5.18
C GLU A 27 -3.58 -14.31 -6.28
N GLY A 28 -3.22 -13.84 -7.47
CA GLY A 28 -4.16 -13.69 -8.60
C GLY A 28 -5.14 -12.51 -8.52
N SER A 29 -5.07 -11.66 -7.49
CA SER A 29 -5.89 -10.44 -7.42
C SER A 29 -5.58 -9.48 -8.59
N PRO A 30 -6.58 -8.95 -9.29
CA PRO A 30 -6.35 -8.06 -10.42
C PRO A 30 -5.80 -6.70 -9.99
N ILE A 31 -4.76 -6.23 -10.68
CA ILE A 31 -4.22 -4.88 -10.51
C ILE A 31 -5.02 -3.91 -11.39
N ILE A 32 -5.49 -2.82 -10.79
CA ILE A 32 -6.33 -1.82 -11.47
C ILE A 32 -5.50 -0.59 -11.88
N ASP A 33 -4.57 -0.14 -11.05
CA ASP A 33 -3.79 1.06 -11.25
C ASP A 33 -2.50 1.04 -10.41
N ILE A 34 -1.45 1.70 -10.89
CA ILE A 34 -0.16 1.85 -10.20
C ILE A 34 0.27 3.31 -10.34
N LYS A 35 0.64 3.94 -9.22
CA LYS A 35 1.14 5.31 -9.17
C LYS A 35 2.37 5.42 -8.28
N PRO A 36 3.30 6.35 -8.57
CA PRO A 36 4.37 6.65 -7.64
C PRO A 36 3.79 7.25 -6.35
N TYR A 37 4.30 6.80 -5.20
CA TYR A 37 4.06 7.47 -3.93
C TYR A 37 4.90 8.74 -3.85
N ILE A 38 4.26 9.89 -3.73
CA ILE A 38 4.87 11.22 -3.64
C ILE A 38 4.66 11.72 -2.20
N PRO A 39 5.66 11.65 -1.31
CA PRO A 39 5.48 11.98 0.11
C PRO A 39 4.85 13.34 0.37
N LYS A 40 5.13 14.35 -0.47
CA LYS A 40 4.55 15.69 -0.35
C LYS A 40 3.04 15.71 -0.60
N ALA A 41 2.52 14.83 -1.44
CA ALA A 41 1.11 14.76 -1.80
C ALA A 41 0.36 13.70 -0.98
N ASP A 42 1.01 12.56 -0.73
CA ASP A 42 0.34 11.36 -0.23
C ASP A 42 0.53 11.15 1.28
N SER A 43 1.58 11.72 1.89
CA SER A 43 1.82 11.60 3.34
C SER A 43 1.01 12.64 4.10
N ILE A 44 0.18 12.18 5.04
CA ILE A 44 -0.56 13.03 6.00
C ILE A 44 -0.10 12.66 7.42
N PRO A 45 1.04 13.19 7.92
CA PRO A 45 1.61 12.79 9.21
C PRO A 45 0.70 13.05 10.41
N ASN A 46 -0.19 14.05 10.30
CA ASN A 46 -1.13 14.45 11.34
C ASN A 46 -2.54 13.88 11.10
N ALA A 47 -2.67 12.80 10.33
CA ALA A 47 -3.94 12.13 10.12
C ALA A 47 -4.52 11.67 11.47
N ARG A 48 -5.81 11.96 11.67
CA ARG A 48 -6.53 11.50 12.86
C ARG A 48 -7.06 10.10 12.62
N VAL A 49 -6.87 9.23 13.60
CA VAL A 49 -7.38 7.85 13.57
C VAL A 49 -8.22 7.58 14.83
N PRO A 50 -9.19 6.66 14.78
CA PRO A 50 -9.89 6.21 15.98
C PRO A 50 -8.92 5.62 17.01
N GLU A 51 -9.17 5.81 18.30
CA GLU A 51 -8.26 5.35 19.37
C GLU A 51 -7.98 3.84 19.33
N TRP A 52 -8.95 3.03 18.90
CA TRP A 52 -8.80 1.58 18.81
C TRP A 52 -7.77 1.12 17.76
N THR A 53 -7.43 1.95 16.76
CA THR A 53 -6.42 1.61 15.74
C THR A 53 -5.00 1.87 16.22
N LEU A 54 -4.82 2.52 17.38
CA LEU A 54 -3.48 2.83 17.91
C LEU A 54 -2.74 1.59 18.40
N GLN A 55 -3.47 0.52 18.69
CA GLN A 55 -2.91 -0.77 19.05
C GLN A 55 -2.91 -1.65 17.80
N GLY A 56 -1.72 -1.94 17.28
CA GLY A 56 -1.57 -2.88 16.18
C GLY A 56 -2.02 -4.29 16.59
N PRO A 57 -2.18 -5.21 15.61
CA PRO A 57 -2.37 -6.63 15.92
C PRO A 57 -1.28 -7.10 16.89
N LYS A 58 -1.62 -7.98 17.84
CA LYS A 58 -0.61 -8.68 18.63
C LYS A 58 0.12 -9.65 17.69
N THR A 59 1.19 -9.17 17.07
CA THR A 59 2.15 -10.01 16.33
C THR A 59 2.95 -10.86 17.28
#